data_AF-A0A940A7B1-F1
#
_entry.id   AF-A0A940A7B1-F1
#
_cell.length_a   1.000
_cell.length_b   1.000
_cell.length_c   1.000
_cell.angle_alpha   90.00
_cell.angle_beta   90.00
_cell.angle_gamma   90.00
#
_symmetry.space_group_name_H-M   'P 1'
#
loop_
_entity.id
_entity.type
_entity.pdbx_description
1 polymer ?
#
loop_
_entity_poly.entity_id
_entity_poly.type
_entity_poly.pdbx_seq_one_letter_code
_entity_poly.pdbx_strand_id
1 'polypeptide(L)'
;MKKIYLILLAAAFVACQSQQITITPEVINQQEDDEPDDGLGQYSIDSEDADLTDNDNVGASTFDRWITIEFGDSQATVSEPGDSVSVGIAGNHVTINNESSDRIVYELKGSATDGSFKLYSARKQALFLNGVSLTNPGGAAINNQSHKRTFVVVTGSNSLQDGSAYGSAADEDEKAAFFSEGQLVFSGAGTLTVTAVGKAGITSDDYVRFMSAPTVKVSSSAGHGVRGKDGITLSNGTLTVSVSAATKDGLSTDGDILVEGGTTVIKNSGAGGKGIKADGKGVFSGGSVEVEVSGANDTAEDSSAKGTKVDGDIEFSGATVAVSCTHANGHEAIESKSTITVSAGDVYAFSRKDDAINSASTFTITGGMVTGISLNNDGLDANGNFNISGGVVFASGARSPEVAIDANTEQRYKLTLTGGTIFAIGGLERGSTLSQSCYQASSWSTGTWYTMTVGSSVYSFKTPESGGSGIVVSGASQPTLVKGGTVSGGTACAAGNILVGSTVSGGSSVSLSDYTSSSGGGPGGGPGGGGGRPW
;
A
#
# COMPACT_ATOMS: atom_id res chain seq x y z
N MET A 1 -10.71 -19.28 24.77
CA MET A 1 -9.25 -19.13 24.59
C MET A 1 -8.96 -19.20 23.10
N LYS A 2 -8.89 -18.06 22.40
CA LYS A 2 -8.60 -18.00 20.96
C LYS A 2 -7.08 -17.97 20.77
N LYS A 3 -6.52 -18.98 20.11
CA LYS A 3 -5.12 -18.97 19.64
C LYS A 3 -5.09 -18.27 18.29
N ILE A 4 -4.55 -17.06 18.25
CA ILE A 4 -4.18 -16.37 17.02
C ILE A 4 -2.91 -17.07 16.50
N TYR A 5 -3.02 -17.78 15.38
CA TYR A 5 -1.85 -18.33 14.70
C TYR A 5 -1.23 -17.20 13.88
N LEU A 6 -0.17 -16.59 14.43
CA LEU A 6 0.74 -15.73 13.69
C LEU A 6 1.61 -16.65 12.81
N ILE A 7 1.20 -16.86 11.56
CA ILE A 7 2.00 -17.60 10.59
C ILE A 7 2.93 -16.57 9.94
N LEU A 8 4.24 -16.69 10.22
CA LEU A 8 5.27 -15.96 9.48
C LEU A 8 5.18 -16.35 8.00
N LEU A 9 4.82 -15.39 7.15
CA LEU A 9 4.86 -15.52 5.71
C LEU A 9 6.33 -15.44 5.27
N ALA A 10 6.92 -16.56 4.85
CA ALA A 10 8.21 -16.56 4.18
C ALA A 10 7.99 -16.19 2.70
N ALA A 11 8.12 -14.91 2.38
CA ALA A 11 8.14 -14.44 0.99
C ALA A 11 9.41 -14.98 0.30
N ALA A 12 9.23 -15.66 -0.84
CA ALA A 12 10.34 -16.04 -1.71
C ALA A 12 10.88 -14.78 -2.38
N PHE A 13 11.99 -14.24 -1.86
CA PHE A 13 12.70 -13.10 -2.44
C PHE A 13 13.39 -13.51 -3.74
N VAL A 14 12.98 -12.93 -4.87
CA VAL A 14 13.89 -12.80 -6.01
C VAL A 14 14.87 -11.69 -5.62
N ALA A 15 16.11 -12.08 -5.32
CA ALA A 15 17.18 -11.14 -5.06
C ALA A 15 17.49 -10.35 -6.35
N CYS A 16 16.91 -9.16 -6.47
CA CYS A 16 17.51 -8.11 -7.30
C CYS A 16 18.81 -7.71 -6.61
N GLN A 17 19.95 -7.78 -7.30
CA GLN A 17 21.23 -7.33 -6.76
C GLN A 17 21.08 -5.90 -6.23
N SER A 18 21.15 -5.72 -4.91
CA SER A 18 21.21 -4.40 -4.30
C SER A 18 22.57 -3.79 -4.66
N GLN A 19 22.60 -2.87 -5.62
CA GLN A 19 23.75 -2.00 -5.78
C GLN A 19 23.78 -1.09 -4.55
N GLN A 20 24.73 -1.36 -3.64
CA GLN A 20 24.97 -0.52 -2.48
C GLN A 20 25.55 0.80 -2.99
N ILE A 21 24.71 1.85 -3.08
CA ILE A 21 25.21 3.21 -3.36
C ILE A 21 25.85 3.71 -2.06
N THR A 22 27.17 3.56 -1.96
CA THR A 22 27.94 4.21 -0.91
C THR A 22 28.33 5.61 -1.40
N ILE A 23 27.59 6.63 -0.98
CA ILE A 23 28.04 8.01 -1.14
C ILE A 23 29.12 8.24 -0.08
N THR A 24 30.38 8.15 -0.47
CA THR A 24 31.53 8.55 0.36
C THR A 24 31.97 9.97 -0.02
N PRO A 25 32.65 10.71 0.88
CA PRO A 25 33.28 12.00 0.55
C PRO A 25 34.19 11.97 -0.70
N GLU A 26 34.66 10.79 -1.12
CA GLU A 26 35.53 10.59 -2.29
C GLU A 26 34.82 10.60 -3.67
N VAL A 27 33.49 10.60 -3.77
CA VAL A 27 32.77 10.52 -5.07
C VAL A 27 32.58 11.89 -5.73
N ILE A 28 33.24 12.95 -5.25
CA ILE A 28 33.02 14.34 -5.69
C ILE A 28 33.52 14.65 -7.12
N ASN A 29 34.14 13.72 -7.88
CA ASN A 29 34.70 14.11 -9.18
C ASN A 29 34.90 13.00 -10.23
N GLN A 30 33.83 12.37 -10.73
CA GLN A 30 33.91 11.61 -11.98
C GLN A 30 32.78 12.01 -12.94
N GLN A 31 33.10 12.94 -13.85
CA GLN A 31 32.42 13.12 -15.13
C GLN A 31 32.85 11.97 -16.06
N GLU A 32 31.90 11.22 -16.61
CA GLU A 32 32.11 10.54 -17.88
C GLU A 32 31.49 11.41 -18.97
N ASP A 33 32.36 12.02 -19.78
CA ASP A 33 32.02 12.71 -21.02
C ASP A 33 31.53 11.69 -22.05
N ASP A 34 30.32 11.87 -22.57
CA ASP A 34 29.96 11.41 -23.91
C ASP A 34 28.81 12.29 -24.45
N GLU A 35 29.15 13.17 -25.40
CA GLU A 35 28.23 13.90 -26.28
C GLU A 35 28.51 13.46 -27.73
N PRO A 36 27.48 13.34 -28.60
CA PRO A 36 27.14 14.49 -29.44
C PRO A 36 25.65 14.70 -29.82
N ASP A 37 25.23 15.98 -29.86
CA ASP A 37 24.73 16.82 -31.00
C ASP A 37 23.63 16.24 -31.94
N ASP A 38 22.57 16.89 -32.45
CA ASP A 38 21.92 18.21 -32.38
C ASP A 38 20.42 18.06 -32.75
N GLY A 39 19.55 19.01 -32.34
CA GLY A 39 18.16 19.04 -32.81
C GLY A 39 17.25 20.06 -32.13
N LEU A 40 17.52 21.35 -32.38
CA LEU A 40 16.91 22.52 -31.74
C LEU A 40 15.37 22.58 -31.77
N GLY A 41 14.79 22.90 -30.59
CA GLY A 41 13.49 23.52 -30.40
C GLY A 41 13.51 24.37 -29.14
N GLN A 42 13.73 25.69 -29.28
CA GLN A 42 13.80 26.67 -28.18
C GLN A 42 12.52 26.67 -27.33
N TYR A 43 12.64 26.23 -26.08
CA TYR A 43 11.86 26.75 -24.96
C TYR A 43 12.84 27.45 -24.02
N SER A 44 12.56 28.69 -23.64
CA SER A 44 13.35 29.44 -22.68
C SER A 44 13.24 28.78 -21.31
N ILE A 45 14.28 28.04 -20.91
CA ILE A 45 14.42 27.43 -19.59
C ILE A 45 15.16 28.45 -18.70
N ASP A 46 14.56 28.74 -17.55
CA ASP A 46 15.21 29.49 -16.47
C ASP A 46 16.42 28.70 -15.97
N SER A 47 17.61 29.23 -16.21
CA SER A 47 18.89 28.50 -16.23
C SER A 47 19.48 28.19 -14.85
N GLU A 48 18.67 28.13 -13.80
CA GLU A 48 19.13 27.89 -12.43
C GLU A 48 18.89 26.46 -11.91
N ASP A 49 18.21 25.58 -12.67
CA ASP A 49 17.91 24.19 -12.28
C ASP A 49 18.22 23.20 -13.43
N ALA A 50 19.31 23.44 -14.17
CA ALA A 50 19.67 22.69 -15.39
C ALA A 50 20.30 21.31 -15.11
N ASP A 51 19.83 20.59 -14.09
CA ASP A 51 20.00 19.14 -14.04
C ASP A 51 18.78 18.52 -14.72
N LEU A 52 18.93 18.23 -16.02
CA LEU A 52 17.91 17.83 -16.99
C LEU A 52 17.24 16.48 -16.71
N THR A 53 17.23 15.99 -15.48
CA THR A 53 16.35 14.89 -15.13
C THR A 53 15.64 15.18 -13.81
N ASP A 54 14.31 15.15 -13.84
CA ASP A 54 13.46 14.91 -12.67
C ASP A 54 13.68 13.46 -12.16
N ASN A 55 14.94 13.12 -11.90
CA ASN A 55 15.37 11.80 -11.49
C ASN A 55 15.43 11.71 -9.97
N ASP A 56 14.73 10.72 -9.43
CA ASP A 56 14.72 10.37 -8.01
C ASP A 56 15.92 9.48 -7.62
N ASN A 57 16.82 9.19 -8.55
CA ASN A 57 18.07 8.50 -8.25
C ASN A 57 19.12 9.48 -7.71
N VAL A 58 19.41 9.38 -6.41
CA VAL A 58 20.47 10.17 -5.75
C VAL A 58 21.84 9.99 -6.42
N GLY A 59 22.13 8.81 -6.99
CA GLY A 59 23.40 8.54 -7.69
C GLY A 59 23.52 9.23 -9.04
N ALA A 60 22.42 9.77 -9.58
CA ALA A 60 22.44 10.62 -10.78
C ALA A 60 22.53 12.12 -10.42
N SER A 61 22.56 12.47 -9.14
CA SER A 61 22.70 13.85 -8.67
C SER A 61 24.13 14.12 -8.20
N THR A 62 24.61 15.32 -8.44
CA THR A 62 25.89 15.82 -7.92
C THR A 62 25.65 16.76 -6.74
N PHE A 63 26.55 16.71 -5.75
CA PHE A 63 26.52 17.59 -4.59
C PHE A 63 27.87 18.28 -4.45
N ASP A 64 27.82 19.57 -4.17
CA ASP A 64 28.99 20.44 -4.21
C ASP A 64 29.72 20.43 -2.86
N ARG A 65 29.00 20.12 -1.77
CA ARG A 65 29.52 20.17 -0.40
C ARG A 65 28.92 19.12 0.52
N TRP A 66 29.67 18.83 1.58
CA TRP A 66 29.27 17.94 2.67
C TRP A 66 29.38 18.68 4.01
N ILE A 67 28.27 18.78 4.74
CA ILE A 67 28.21 19.36 6.08
C ILE A 67 27.81 18.25 7.05
N THR A 68 28.59 18.07 8.11
CA THR A 68 28.29 17.10 9.15
C THR A 68 27.70 17.80 10.37
N ILE A 69 26.55 17.30 10.83
CA ILE A 69 25.85 17.72 12.05
C ILE A 69 25.89 16.56 13.04
N GLU A 70 26.55 16.77 14.17
CA GLU A 70 26.70 15.78 15.23
C GLU A 70 25.95 16.22 16.49
N PHE A 71 24.92 15.48 16.86
CA PHE A 71 24.14 15.69 18.08
C PHE A 71 24.82 15.01 19.28
N GLY A 72 24.90 15.72 20.40
CA GLY A 72 25.60 15.24 21.60
C GLY A 72 24.77 15.39 22.87
N ASP A 73 25.41 15.17 24.03
CA ASP A 73 24.71 15.16 25.32
C ASP A 73 24.07 16.50 25.70
N SER A 74 24.72 17.62 25.33
CA SER A 74 24.26 18.97 25.70
C SER A 74 24.11 19.92 24.52
N GLN A 75 24.90 19.73 23.46
CA GLN A 75 24.93 20.65 22.33
C GLN A 75 25.39 19.92 21.05
N ALA A 76 24.79 20.32 19.93
CA ALA A 76 25.18 19.85 18.61
C ALA A 76 26.39 20.62 18.08
N THR A 77 27.17 19.98 17.21
CA THR A 77 28.25 20.62 16.45
C THR A 77 27.96 20.54 14.95
N VAL A 78 28.45 21.53 14.20
CA VAL A 78 28.33 21.60 12.74
C VAL A 78 29.72 21.84 12.17
N SER A 79 30.17 20.96 11.28
CA SER A 79 31.50 20.99 10.66
C SER A 79 31.41 21.37 9.19
N GLU A 80 32.39 22.15 8.72
CA GLU A 80 32.51 22.61 7.33
C GLU A 80 31.31 23.38 6.75
N PRO A 81 30.61 24.26 7.50
CA PRO A 81 29.40 24.90 6.98
C PRO A 81 29.66 25.81 5.78
N GLY A 82 30.83 26.49 5.76
CA GLY A 82 31.16 27.51 4.77
C GLY A 82 30.47 28.85 5.03
N ASP A 83 31.02 29.89 4.41
CA ASP A 83 30.63 31.28 4.70
C ASP A 83 29.23 31.64 4.19
N SER A 84 28.69 30.89 3.22
CA SER A 84 27.40 31.13 2.59
C SER A 84 26.23 30.34 3.22
N VAL A 85 26.50 29.53 4.24
CA VAL A 85 25.50 28.74 4.97
C VAL A 85 25.37 29.28 6.38
N SER A 86 24.18 29.80 6.71
CA SER A 86 23.89 30.27 8.07
C SER A 86 23.54 29.10 8.97
N VAL A 87 24.20 29.01 10.13
CA VAL A 87 24.01 27.95 11.12
C VAL A 87 23.57 28.54 12.46
N GLY A 88 22.38 28.18 12.91
CA GLY A 88 21.88 28.43 14.26
C GLY A 88 21.98 27.18 15.12
N ILE A 89 22.57 27.30 16.31
CA ILE A 89 22.65 26.21 17.29
C ILE A 89 22.12 26.71 18.63
N ALA A 90 21.07 26.07 19.13
CA ALA A 90 20.53 26.28 20.46
C ALA A 90 20.46 24.92 21.18
N GLY A 91 21.50 24.58 21.94
CA GLY A 91 21.66 23.22 22.48
C GLY A 91 21.76 22.21 21.33
N ASN A 92 20.86 21.22 21.31
CA ASN A 92 20.75 20.23 20.24
C ASN A 92 19.70 20.58 19.17
N HIS A 93 19.21 21.82 19.14
CA HIS A 93 18.39 22.31 18.03
C HIS A 93 19.29 23.02 17.02
N VAL A 94 19.39 22.44 15.83
CA VAL A 94 20.21 22.96 14.72
C VAL A 94 19.28 23.50 13.64
N THR A 95 19.53 24.74 13.21
CA THR A 95 18.87 25.36 12.06
C THR A 95 19.91 25.70 11.01
N ILE A 96 19.71 25.21 9.78
CA ILE A 96 20.54 25.52 8.63
C ILE A 96 19.71 26.35 7.64
N ASN A 97 20.27 27.47 7.18
CA ASN A 97 19.76 28.22 6.05
C ASN A 97 20.83 28.29 4.96
N ASN A 98 20.60 27.57 3.86
CA ASN A 98 21.47 27.56 2.67
C ASN A 98 20.89 28.49 1.60
N GLU A 99 21.45 29.71 1.54
CA GLU A 99 21.14 30.72 0.51
C GLU A 99 22.15 30.68 -0.66
N SER A 100 23.09 29.73 -0.64
CA SER A 100 24.10 29.58 -1.68
C SER A 100 23.57 28.86 -2.93
N SER A 101 24.38 28.84 -3.98
CA SER A 101 24.15 28.02 -5.17
C SER A 101 24.41 26.53 -4.96
N ASP A 102 25.03 26.15 -3.84
CA ASP A 102 25.54 24.79 -3.63
C ASP A 102 24.40 23.83 -3.29
N ARG A 103 24.43 22.64 -3.89
CA ARG A 103 23.66 21.47 -3.48
C ARG A 103 24.45 20.76 -2.40
N ILE A 104 23.87 20.64 -1.21
CA ILE A 104 24.60 20.22 -0.01
C ILE A 104 24.08 18.88 0.49
N VAL A 105 25.01 18.01 0.87
CA VAL A 105 24.72 16.85 1.71
C VAL A 105 24.85 17.25 3.17
N TYR A 106 23.80 17.01 3.94
CA TYR A 106 23.77 17.15 5.39
C TYR A 106 23.83 15.77 6.04
N GLU A 107 24.99 15.41 6.57
CA GLU A 107 25.15 14.19 7.34
C GLU A 107 24.69 14.42 8.78
N LEU A 108 23.67 13.69 9.19
CA LEU A 108 23.14 13.73 10.55
C LEU A 108 23.61 12.49 11.31
N LYS A 109 24.23 12.68 12.48
CA LYS A 109 24.70 11.60 13.35
C LYS A 109 24.64 11.98 14.83
N GLY A 110 24.80 10.99 15.71
CA GLY A 110 24.74 11.20 17.16
C GLY A 110 23.31 11.21 17.70
N SER A 111 23.10 11.64 18.95
CA SER A 111 21.80 11.51 19.60
C SER A 111 21.45 12.67 20.52
N ALA A 112 20.17 13.03 20.56
CA ALA A 112 19.63 13.99 21.51
C ALA A 112 18.18 13.62 21.91
N THR A 113 17.85 13.75 23.19
CA THR A 113 16.48 13.53 23.70
C THR A 113 15.62 14.80 23.67
N ASP A 114 16.26 15.94 23.45
CA ASP A 114 15.65 17.25 23.23
C ASP A 114 16.50 17.96 22.16
N GLY A 115 16.17 17.71 20.91
CA GLY A 115 16.94 18.22 19.76
C GLY A 115 16.17 18.07 18.45
N SER A 116 16.51 18.92 17.49
CA SER A 116 15.88 18.94 16.17
C SER A 116 16.83 19.41 15.08
N PHE A 117 16.52 19.03 13.85
CA PHE A 117 17.17 19.56 12.65
C PHE A 117 16.16 20.33 11.80
N LYS A 118 16.44 21.60 11.53
CA LYS A 118 15.63 22.46 10.67
C LYS A 118 16.44 22.93 9.48
N LEU A 119 15.86 22.87 8.28
CA LEU A 119 16.56 23.18 7.04
C LEU A 119 15.75 24.12 6.14
N TYR A 120 16.39 25.17 5.65
CA TYR A 120 15.96 25.96 4.50
C TYR A 120 17.01 25.83 3.40
N SER A 121 16.57 25.61 2.16
CA SER A 121 17.45 25.64 1.00
C SER A 121 16.69 25.96 -0.27
N ALA A 122 17.29 26.77 -1.14
CA ALA A 122 16.80 27.06 -2.48
C ALA A 122 17.27 26.04 -3.54
N ARG A 123 18.09 25.05 -3.16
CA ARG A 123 18.71 24.04 -4.04
C ARG A 123 18.32 22.64 -3.61
N LYS A 124 18.38 21.65 -4.51
CA LYS A 124 18.26 20.21 -4.20
C LYS A 124 19.33 19.81 -3.17
N GLN A 125 19.01 18.85 -2.31
CA GLN A 125 19.82 18.52 -1.14
C GLN A 125 19.71 17.04 -0.78
N ALA A 126 20.66 16.57 0.04
CA ALA A 126 20.57 15.24 0.63
C ALA A 126 20.67 15.30 2.16
N LEU A 127 19.86 14.50 2.83
CA LEU A 127 20.02 14.16 4.24
C LEU A 127 20.62 12.76 4.33
N PHE A 128 21.86 12.67 4.80
CA PHE A 128 22.54 11.40 5.01
C PHE A 128 22.39 11.01 6.49
N LEU A 129 21.46 10.10 6.79
CA LEU A 129 21.15 9.68 8.15
C LEU A 129 22.10 8.57 8.57
N ASN A 130 23.10 8.92 9.40
CA ASN A 130 24.21 8.06 9.77
C ASN A 130 24.26 7.80 11.29
N GLY A 131 23.29 7.03 11.78
CA GLY A 131 23.19 6.72 13.20
C GLY A 131 22.62 7.86 14.03
N VAL A 132 21.75 8.68 13.44
CA VAL A 132 21.10 9.79 14.15
C VAL A 132 19.90 9.32 14.97
N SER A 133 19.81 9.76 16.22
CA SER A 133 18.65 9.52 17.10
C SER A 133 18.16 10.82 17.73
N LEU A 134 17.05 11.37 17.24
CA LEU A 134 16.48 12.63 17.73
C LEU A 134 15.09 12.43 18.32
N THR A 135 14.90 13.00 19.50
CA THR A 135 13.58 13.31 20.05
C THR A 135 13.45 14.82 20.20
N ASN A 136 12.39 15.40 19.66
CA ASN A 136 12.02 16.80 19.89
C ASN A 136 10.70 16.88 20.66
N PRO A 137 10.70 17.06 21.99
CA PRO A 137 9.48 17.16 22.80
C PRO A 137 8.55 18.33 22.43
N GLY A 138 9.03 19.33 21.68
CA GLY A 138 8.30 20.55 21.32
C GLY A 138 7.98 20.72 19.83
N GLY A 139 8.19 19.70 19.00
CA GLY A 139 7.90 19.76 17.57
C GLY A 139 8.47 18.57 16.79
N ALA A 140 8.76 18.78 15.51
CA ALA A 140 9.33 17.78 14.62
C ALA A 140 10.80 17.48 14.95
N ALA A 141 11.22 16.22 14.77
CA ALA A 141 12.63 15.86 14.88
C ALA A 141 13.42 16.38 13.67
N ILE A 142 12.84 16.27 12.47
CA ILE A 142 13.35 16.91 11.25
C ILE A 142 12.25 17.77 10.64
N ASN A 143 12.55 19.05 10.46
CA ASN A 143 11.68 20.02 9.82
C ASN A 143 12.36 20.65 8.59
N ASN A 144 12.08 20.13 7.40
CA ASN A 144 12.63 20.65 6.15
C ASN A 144 11.66 21.65 5.49
N GLN A 145 12.02 22.93 5.52
CA GLN A 145 11.27 24.04 4.93
C GLN A 145 11.66 24.32 3.47
N SER A 146 12.51 23.49 2.87
CA SER A 146 12.85 23.61 1.45
C SER A 146 11.77 22.97 0.57
N HIS A 147 11.29 23.71 -0.42
CA HIS A 147 10.41 23.22 -1.49
C HIS A 147 11.15 22.43 -2.58
N LYS A 148 12.44 22.13 -2.39
CA LYS A 148 13.26 21.37 -3.35
C LYS A 148 13.37 19.90 -2.94
N ARG A 149 13.68 19.05 -3.94
CA ARG A 149 13.83 17.60 -3.75
C ARG A 149 14.89 17.31 -2.71
N THR A 150 14.50 16.54 -1.70
CA THR A 150 15.37 16.07 -0.63
C THR A 150 15.58 14.57 -0.76
N PHE A 151 16.82 14.18 -1.07
CA PHE A 151 17.23 12.78 -1.02
C PHE A 151 17.52 12.38 0.42
N VAL A 152 16.84 11.37 0.94
CA VAL A 152 17.08 10.82 2.28
C VAL A 152 17.83 9.51 2.13
N VAL A 153 19.13 9.53 2.44
CA VAL A 153 19.98 8.35 2.36
C VAL A 153 20.13 7.76 3.75
N VAL A 154 19.54 6.59 3.97
CA VAL A 154 19.50 5.92 5.27
C VAL A 154 20.65 4.92 5.37
N THR A 155 21.53 5.10 6.34
CA THR A 155 22.58 4.13 6.70
C THR A 155 22.57 3.84 8.20
N GLY A 156 23.06 2.67 8.61
CA GLY A 156 23.01 2.25 10.01
C GLY A 156 21.59 2.21 10.58
N SER A 157 21.43 2.57 11.85
CA SER A 157 20.14 2.61 12.55
C SER A 157 19.84 4.03 13.00
N ASN A 158 18.69 4.57 12.60
CA ASN A 158 18.29 5.95 12.89
C ASN A 158 16.93 5.98 13.57
N SER A 159 16.70 6.97 14.44
CA SER A 159 15.41 7.19 15.08
C SER A 159 15.01 8.67 15.13
N LEU A 160 13.75 8.95 14.82
CA LEU A 160 13.15 10.28 14.89
C LEU A 160 11.87 10.21 15.72
N GLN A 161 11.70 11.12 16.66
CA GLN A 161 10.50 11.22 17.47
C GLN A 161 10.09 12.68 17.68
N ASP A 162 8.81 12.98 17.46
CA ASP A 162 8.23 14.29 17.77
C ASP A 162 7.67 14.36 19.21
N GLY A 163 7.24 15.56 19.55
CA GLY A 163 6.50 15.87 20.76
C GLY A 163 5.00 15.87 20.53
N SER A 164 4.23 15.79 21.60
CA SER A 164 2.76 15.97 21.54
C SER A 164 2.33 17.42 21.29
N ALA A 165 3.24 18.38 21.43
CA ALA A 165 3.01 19.80 21.22
C ALA A 165 3.95 20.29 20.11
N TYR A 166 3.42 21.15 19.24
CA TYR A 166 4.18 21.80 18.18
C TYR A 166 4.11 23.30 18.40
N GLY A 167 5.22 23.98 18.13
CA GLY A 167 5.24 25.44 18.08
C GLY A 167 4.32 25.98 17.00
N SER A 168 3.98 27.26 17.10
CA SER A 168 3.27 27.99 16.05
C SER A 168 4.24 29.01 15.45
N ALA A 169 4.97 28.62 14.40
CA ALA A 169 5.61 29.59 13.52
C ALA A 169 4.58 30.03 12.48
N ALA A 170 4.45 31.34 12.24
CA ALA A 170 3.33 31.89 11.46
C ALA A 170 3.38 31.53 9.96
N ASP A 171 4.58 31.24 9.44
CA ASP A 171 4.85 31.10 8.01
C ASP A 171 5.50 29.74 7.67
N GLU A 172 5.39 28.75 8.55
CA GLU A 172 6.02 27.44 8.38
C GLU A 172 5.05 26.32 8.71
N ASP A 173 5.15 25.25 7.94
CA ASP A 173 4.49 24.01 8.28
C ASP A 173 5.39 23.10 9.11
N GLU A 174 4.78 22.37 10.03
CA GLU A 174 5.47 21.41 10.87
C GLU A 174 4.49 20.27 11.13
N LYS A 175 4.17 19.47 10.10
CA LYS A 175 3.02 18.55 10.08
C LYS A 175 3.36 17.10 10.49
N ALA A 176 4.62 16.81 10.84
CA ALA A 176 5.08 15.45 11.12
C ALA A 176 6.38 15.40 11.92
N ALA A 177 6.70 14.23 12.48
CA ALA A 177 8.01 13.98 13.10
C ALA A 177 9.18 14.12 12.11
N PHE A 178 8.94 13.76 10.85
CA PHE A 178 9.77 14.16 9.73
C PHE A 178 8.89 14.87 8.70
N PHE A 179 8.98 16.19 8.68
CA PHE A 179 8.26 17.04 7.74
C PHE A 179 9.17 17.60 6.64
N SER A 180 8.61 17.75 5.43
CA SER A 180 9.22 18.42 4.29
C SER A 180 8.20 19.20 3.48
N GLU A 181 8.51 20.45 3.14
CA GLU A 181 7.75 21.24 2.15
C GLU A 181 7.89 20.61 0.75
N GLY A 182 9.10 20.23 0.37
CA GLY A 182 9.42 19.58 -0.91
C GLY A 182 9.39 18.06 -0.86
N GLN A 183 9.79 17.45 -1.97
CA GLN A 183 9.77 16.00 -2.19
C GLN A 183 10.72 15.26 -1.24
N LEU A 184 10.31 14.08 -0.79
CA LEU A 184 11.14 13.17 0.01
C LEU A 184 11.42 11.88 -0.75
N VAL A 185 12.71 11.59 -0.99
CA VAL A 185 13.14 10.40 -1.73
C VAL A 185 14.08 9.54 -0.90
N PHE A 186 13.56 8.45 -0.34
CA PHE A 186 14.29 7.56 0.57
C PHE A 186 15.08 6.49 -0.17
N SER A 187 16.33 6.29 0.22
CA SER A 187 17.22 5.23 -0.30
C SER A 187 18.21 4.76 0.79
N GLY A 188 19.10 3.84 0.46
CA GLY A 188 20.16 3.36 1.36
C GLY A 188 19.74 2.14 2.19
N ALA A 189 20.69 1.28 2.57
CA ALA A 189 20.41 -0.01 3.19
C ALA A 189 20.21 0.02 4.72
N GLY A 190 20.10 1.21 5.31
CA GLY A 190 19.90 1.39 6.75
C GLY A 190 18.44 1.24 7.19
N THR A 191 18.24 1.39 8.50
CA THR A 191 16.93 1.45 9.13
C THR A 191 16.63 2.85 9.65
N LEU A 192 15.42 3.35 9.39
CA LEU A 192 14.86 4.56 9.99
C LEU A 192 13.59 4.19 10.77
N THR A 193 13.58 4.49 12.07
CA THR A 193 12.38 4.36 12.92
C THR A 193 11.82 5.74 13.24
N VAL A 194 10.57 6.00 12.87
CA VAL A 194 9.87 7.26 13.12
C VAL A 194 8.71 7.01 14.09
N THR A 195 8.73 7.70 15.23
CA THR A 195 7.69 7.65 16.26
C THR A 195 6.99 9.00 16.33
N ALA A 196 5.76 9.08 15.86
CA ALA A 196 4.96 10.30 15.91
C ALA A 196 3.89 10.21 17.01
N VAL A 197 4.10 11.02 18.04
CA VAL A 197 3.26 11.23 19.22
C VAL A 197 2.25 12.36 18.98
N GLY A 198 2.66 13.45 18.32
CA GLY A 198 1.84 14.67 18.20
C GLY A 198 1.19 14.89 16.84
N LYS A 199 1.86 14.54 15.74
CA LYS A 199 1.31 14.66 14.38
C LYS A 199 1.57 13.41 13.54
N ALA A 200 1.74 13.56 12.23
CA ALA A 200 2.01 12.45 11.34
C ALA A 200 3.45 11.92 11.49
N GLY A 201 3.71 10.70 11.01
CA GLY A 201 5.05 10.13 10.98
C GLY A 201 5.97 10.87 10.03
N ILE A 202 5.72 10.70 8.73
CA ILE A 202 6.46 11.34 7.64
C ILE A 202 5.45 12.11 6.79
N THR A 203 5.68 13.40 6.56
CA THR A 203 4.83 14.20 5.68
C THR A 203 5.68 14.98 4.69
N SER A 204 5.32 14.90 3.41
CA SER A 204 5.71 15.85 2.37
C SER A 204 4.47 16.60 1.87
N ASP A 205 4.58 17.91 1.67
CA ASP A 205 3.56 18.69 0.93
C ASP A 205 3.67 18.53 -0.60
N ASP A 206 4.56 17.66 -1.05
CA ASP A 206 4.68 17.13 -2.41
C ASP A 206 4.63 15.58 -2.34
N TYR A 207 5.47 14.84 -3.07
CA TYR A 207 5.49 13.38 -3.04
C TYR A 207 6.51 12.76 -2.06
N VAL A 208 6.21 11.52 -1.65
CA VAL A 208 7.12 10.64 -0.91
C VAL A 208 7.43 9.40 -1.74
N ARG A 209 8.72 9.09 -1.92
CA ARG A 209 9.17 7.89 -2.65
C ARG A 209 10.13 7.05 -1.82
N PHE A 210 9.92 5.73 -1.84
CA PHE A 210 10.84 4.74 -1.24
C PHE A 210 11.50 3.94 -2.36
N MET A 211 12.81 4.17 -2.53
CA MET A 211 13.65 3.55 -3.56
C MET A 211 14.25 2.22 -3.07
N SER A 212 15.35 1.76 -3.68
CA SER A 212 16.04 0.53 -3.30
C SER A 212 16.68 0.59 -1.91
N ALA A 213 16.35 -0.43 -1.11
CA ALA A 213 17.00 -0.87 0.13
C ALA A 213 16.59 -0.30 1.51
N PRO A 214 15.94 0.87 1.69
CA PRO A 214 15.71 1.38 3.04
C PRO A 214 14.70 0.53 3.79
N THR A 215 14.93 0.34 5.09
CA THR A 215 13.93 -0.18 6.02
C THR A 215 13.37 0.97 6.82
N VAL A 216 12.16 1.42 6.52
CA VAL A 216 11.48 2.52 7.22
C VAL A 216 10.34 1.97 8.06
N LYS A 217 10.35 2.28 9.36
CA LYS A 217 9.31 1.89 10.32
C LYS A 217 8.67 3.15 10.89
N VAL A 218 7.36 3.28 10.78
CA VAL A 218 6.62 4.45 11.21
C VAL A 218 5.52 4.03 12.18
N SER A 219 5.47 4.66 13.35
CA SER A 219 4.35 4.54 14.29
C SER A 219 3.74 5.91 14.52
N SER A 220 2.44 6.09 14.35
CA SER A 220 1.73 7.35 14.63
C SER A 220 0.52 7.14 15.55
N SER A 221 0.47 7.92 16.63
CA SER A 221 -0.65 7.93 17.59
C SER A 221 -1.56 9.15 17.49
N ALA A 222 -1.23 10.14 16.66
CA ALA A 222 -2.01 11.37 16.52
C ALA A 222 -2.27 11.80 15.06
N GLY A 223 -1.52 11.27 14.09
CA GLY A 223 -1.62 11.66 12.68
C GLY A 223 -1.60 10.46 11.74
N HIS A 224 -1.40 10.76 10.45
CA HIS A 224 -1.18 9.75 9.43
C HIS A 224 0.18 9.06 9.65
N GLY A 225 0.35 7.85 9.13
CA GLY A 225 1.67 7.21 9.11
C GLY A 225 2.61 7.95 8.16
N VAL A 226 2.37 7.80 6.86
CA VAL A 226 3.09 8.53 5.80
C VAL A 226 2.08 9.30 4.96
N ARG A 227 2.35 10.59 4.75
CA ARG A 227 1.58 11.45 3.85
C ARG A 227 2.50 12.06 2.80
N GLY A 228 2.30 11.73 1.54
CA GLY A 228 2.81 12.52 0.42
C GLY A 228 1.61 13.16 -0.24
N LYS A 229 1.45 14.47 -0.11
CA LYS A 229 0.26 15.18 -0.61
C LYS A 229 0.02 14.87 -2.10
N ASP A 230 1.05 14.97 -2.93
CA ASP A 230 0.91 14.85 -4.38
C ASP A 230 1.15 13.41 -4.90
N GLY A 231 1.67 12.52 -4.04
CA GLY A 231 1.77 11.10 -4.35
C GLY A 231 2.63 10.30 -3.38
N ILE A 232 2.45 8.97 -3.40
CA ILE A 232 3.32 8.02 -2.71
C ILE A 232 3.77 6.94 -3.70
N THR A 233 5.08 6.77 -3.85
CA THR A 233 5.65 5.72 -4.70
C THR A 233 6.51 4.75 -3.88
N LEU A 234 6.15 3.48 -3.94
CA LEU A 234 6.82 2.35 -3.31
C LEU A 234 7.56 1.58 -4.41
N SER A 235 8.75 2.08 -4.78
CA SER A 235 9.56 1.47 -5.83
C SER A 235 10.25 0.20 -5.34
N ASN A 236 10.77 0.22 -4.10
CA ASN A 236 11.38 -0.93 -3.45
C ASN A 236 11.56 -0.67 -1.93
N GLY A 237 12.43 -1.41 -1.24
CA GLY A 237 12.69 -1.26 0.19
C GLY A 237 11.65 -1.97 1.05
N THR A 238 11.69 -1.71 2.36
CA THR A 238 10.70 -2.20 3.32
C THR A 238 10.09 -1.04 4.09
N LEU A 239 8.78 -0.86 3.98
CA LEU A 239 8.01 0.11 4.75
C LEU A 239 7.07 -0.62 5.72
N THR A 240 7.15 -0.29 7.01
CA THR A 240 6.20 -0.78 8.02
C THR A 240 5.53 0.41 8.69
N VAL A 241 4.21 0.45 8.70
CA VAL A 241 3.43 1.56 9.25
C VAL A 241 2.43 1.04 10.29
N SER A 242 2.37 1.68 11.45
CA SER A 242 1.37 1.42 12.49
C SER A 242 0.68 2.72 12.88
N VAL A 243 -0.65 2.76 12.77
CA VAL A 243 -1.46 3.94 13.11
C VAL A 243 -2.55 3.55 14.09
N SER A 244 -2.70 4.33 15.16
CA SER A 244 -3.77 4.15 16.16
C SER A 244 -4.70 5.36 16.29
N ALA A 245 -4.38 6.48 15.65
CA ALA A 245 -5.19 7.68 15.65
C ALA A 245 -6.50 7.50 14.87
N ALA A 246 -7.63 7.94 15.44
CA ALA A 246 -8.91 7.95 14.75
C ALA A 246 -8.87 8.87 13.52
N THR A 247 -9.57 8.48 12.46
CA THR A 247 -9.67 9.14 11.14
C THR A 247 -8.36 9.29 10.36
N LYS A 248 -7.26 8.73 10.88
CA LYS A 248 -5.96 8.80 10.23
C LYS A 248 -5.63 7.51 9.52
N ASP A 249 -4.88 7.67 8.43
CA ASP A 249 -4.56 6.60 7.51
C ASP A 249 -3.11 6.15 7.66
N GLY A 250 -2.83 4.89 7.31
CA GLY A 250 -1.47 4.38 7.22
C GLY A 250 -0.68 5.15 6.16
N LEU A 251 -1.14 5.08 4.91
CA LEU A 251 -0.66 5.89 3.79
C LEU A 251 -1.79 6.81 3.33
N SER A 252 -1.50 8.10 3.15
CA SER A 252 -2.49 9.11 2.73
C SER A 252 -1.91 10.01 1.65
N THR A 253 -2.65 10.20 0.55
CA THR A 253 -2.27 11.10 -0.53
C THR A 253 -3.50 11.70 -1.21
N ASP A 254 -3.37 12.92 -1.72
CA ASP A 254 -4.36 13.59 -2.56
C ASP A 254 -4.07 13.27 -4.06
N GLY A 255 -2.94 12.61 -4.35
CA GLY A 255 -2.54 12.13 -5.66
C GLY A 255 -2.56 10.60 -5.76
N ASP A 256 -1.58 10.05 -6.48
CA ASP A 256 -1.52 8.63 -6.81
C ASP A 256 -0.75 7.82 -5.75
N ILE A 257 -1.13 6.54 -5.61
CA ILE A 257 -0.29 5.54 -4.96
C ILE A 257 0.22 4.52 -5.97
N LEU A 258 1.55 4.41 -6.09
CA LEU A 258 2.22 3.51 -7.02
C LEU A 258 3.05 2.49 -6.24
N VAL A 259 2.80 1.20 -6.48
CA VAL A 259 3.55 0.09 -5.89
C VAL A 259 4.22 -0.70 -7.00
N GLU A 260 5.50 -0.43 -7.17
CA GLU A 260 6.33 -1.02 -8.23
C GLU A 260 7.18 -2.18 -7.68
N GLY A 261 7.45 -2.20 -6.37
CA GLY A 261 8.29 -3.20 -5.73
C GLY A 261 8.37 -3.08 -4.20
N GLY A 262 9.28 -3.86 -3.60
CA GLY A 262 9.53 -3.84 -2.15
C GLY A 262 8.45 -4.53 -1.32
N THR A 263 8.50 -4.31 0.00
CA THR A 263 7.56 -4.85 0.98
C THR A 263 6.95 -3.72 1.79
N THR A 264 5.63 -3.64 1.81
CA THR A 264 4.88 -2.67 2.62
C THR A 264 3.94 -3.40 3.56
N VAL A 265 4.01 -3.10 4.86
CA VAL A 265 3.12 -3.66 5.89
C VAL A 265 2.46 -2.53 6.65
N ILE A 266 1.14 -2.49 6.68
CA ILE A 266 0.35 -1.45 7.34
C ILE A 266 -0.59 -2.07 8.35
N LYS A 267 -0.56 -1.56 9.57
CA LYS A 267 -1.52 -1.89 10.62
C LYS A 267 -2.23 -0.62 11.07
N ASN A 268 -3.53 -0.56 10.89
CA ASN A 268 -4.34 0.55 11.35
C ASN A 268 -5.40 0.07 12.36
N SER A 269 -5.34 0.56 13.59
CA SER A 269 -6.34 0.30 14.63
C SER A 269 -7.20 1.51 14.96
N GLY A 270 -6.97 2.66 14.32
CA GLY A 270 -7.74 3.88 14.53
C GLY A 270 -9.16 3.76 13.96
N ALA A 271 -10.15 4.25 14.71
CA ALA A 271 -11.53 4.28 14.22
C ALA A 271 -11.64 5.16 12.98
N GLY A 272 -12.35 4.72 11.94
CA GLY A 272 -12.52 5.43 10.66
C GLY A 272 -11.23 5.58 9.84
N GLY A 273 -10.10 5.06 10.31
CA GLY A 273 -8.83 5.12 9.62
C GLY A 273 -8.75 4.11 8.48
N LYS A 274 -8.00 4.45 7.42
CA LYS A 274 -7.75 3.54 6.30
C LYS A 274 -6.34 3.00 6.35
N GLY A 275 -6.10 1.82 5.81
CA GLY A 275 -4.73 1.35 5.59
C GLY A 275 -4.05 2.24 4.55
N ILE A 276 -4.66 2.35 3.38
CA ILE A 276 -4.24 3.17 2.25
C ILE A 276 -5.42 4.06 1.82
N LYS A 277 -5.17 5.37 1.68
CA LYS A 277 -6.07 6.35 1.06
C LYS A 277 -5.33 7.08 -0.06
N ALA A 278 -5.92 7.10 -1.26
CA ALA A 278 -5.47 7.93 -2.37
C ALA A 278 -6.67 8.59 -3.06
N ASP A 279 -6.54 9.86 -3.45
CA ASP A 279 -7.61 10.56 -4.19
C ASP A 279 -7.41 10.43 -5.73
N GLY A 280 -6.17 10.18 -6.16
CA GLY A 280 -5.83 9.78 -7.53
C GLY A 280 -6.04 8.28 -7.76
N LYS A 281 -5.18 7.65 -8.57
CA LYS A 281 -5.22 6.21 -8.87
C LYS A 281 -4.32 5.39 -7.95
N GLY A 282 -4.61 4.09 -7.87
CA GLY A 282 -3.78 3.08 -7.22
C GLY A 282 -3.24 2.08 -8.24
N VAL A 283 -1.92 2.02 -8.43
CA VAL A 283 -1.30 1.07 -9.37
C VAL A 283 -0.39 0.11 -8.61
N PHE A 284 -0.69 -1.17 -8.70
CA PHE A 284 0.00 -2.25 -7.98
C PHE A 284 0.64 -3.21 -8.99
N SER A 285 1.81 -2.80 -9.51
CA SER A 285 2.53 -3.49 -10.59
C SER A 285 3.60 -4.45 -10.10
N GLY A 286 4.06 -4.32 -8.85
CA GLY A 286 5.02 -5.25 -8.24
C GLY A 286 5.11 -5.12 -6.72
N GLY A 287 5.97 -5.94 -6.11
CA GLY A 287 6.18 -5.94 -4.65
C GLY A 287 5.09 -6.68 -3.86
N SER A 288 5.18 -6.56 -2.53
CA SER A 288 4.25 -7.14 -1.56
C SER A 288 3.63 -6.05 -0.69
N VAL A 289 2.30 -6.02 -0.58
CA VAL A 289 1.55 -5.11 0.28
C VAL A 289 0.67 -5.91 1.21
N GLU A 290 0.85 -5.74 2.52
CA GLU A 290 -0.01 -6.32 3.55
C GLU A 290 -0.66 -5.19 4.34
N VAL A 291 -1.99 -5.20 4.44
CA VAL A 291 -2.78 -4.20 5.16
C VAL A 291 -3.74 -4.90 6.11
N GLU A 292 -3.63 -4.57 7.39
CA GLU A 292 -4.59 -5.00 8.41
C GLU A 292 -5.25 -3.76 9.03
N VAL A 293 -6.57 -3.66 8.86
CA VAL A 293 -7.40 -2.64 9.50
C VAL A 293 -8.30 -3.30 10.53
N SER A 294 -8.12 -2.90 11.78
CA SER A 294 -8.82 -3.44 12.96
C SER A 294 -9.68 -2.39 13.68
N GLY A 295 -9.64 -1.14 13.22
CA GLY A 295 -10.52 -0.06 13.69
C GLY A 295 -11.97 -0.26 13.26
N ALA A 296 -12.90 0.23 14.09
CA ALA A 296 -14.31 0.37 13.72
C ALA A 296 -14.51 1.60 12.83
N ASN A 297 -15.70 1.79 12.25
CA ASN A 297 -16.09 3.10 11.74
C ASN A 297 -16.05 4.18 12.83
N ASP A 298 -15.73 5.41 12.42
CA ASP A 298 -15.91 6.61 13.23
C ASP A 298 -17.23 7.28 12.84
N THR A 299 -18.20 7.24 13.74
CA THR A 299 -19.53 7.83 13.50
C THR A 299 -19.59 9.32 13.75
N ALA A 300 -18.62 9.89 14.48
CA ALA A 300 -18.60 11.32 14.77
C ALA A 300 -18.11 12.11 13.55
N GLU A 301 -17.12 11.55 12.85
CA GLU A 301 -16.46 12.17 11.70
C GLU A 301 -16.92 11.56 10.35
N ASP A 302 -17.99 10.75 10.36
CA ASP A 302 -18.54 10.03 9.21
C ASP A 302 -17.46 9.34 8.35
N SER A 303 -16.54 8.63 9.02
CA SER A 303 -15.43 7.96 8.35
C SER A 303 -15.50 6.45 8.52
N SER A 304 -15.56 5.74 7.40
CA SER A 304 -15.51 4.28 7.35
C SER A 304 -14.08 3.76 7.48
N ALA A 305 -13.88 2.73 8.31
CA ALA A 305 -12.60 2.02 8.39
C ALA A 305 -12.47 1.01 7.23
N LYS A 306 -11.53 1.26 6.31
CA LYS A 306 -11.33 0.49 5.08
C LYS A 306 -9.86 0.09 4.91
N GLY A 307 -9.61 -1.01 4.23
CA GLY A 307 -8.24 -1.46 4.00
C GLY A 307 -7.52 -0.54 3.03
N THR A 308 -7.96 -0.53 1.77
CA THR A 308 -7.49 0.34 0.70
C THR A 308 -8.69 1.06 0.10
N LYS A 309 -8.67 2.39 0.11
CA LYS A 309 -9.66 3.24 -0.55
C LYS A 309 -8.94 4.14 -1.55
N VAL A 310 -9.36 4.07 -2.80
CA VAL A 310 -8.85 4.92 -3.88
C VAL A 310 -10.04 5.59 -4.57
N ASP A 311 -10.00 6.92 -4.75
CA ASP A 311 -11.10 7.61 -5.42
C ASP A 311 -11.04 7.43 -6.96
N GLY A 312 -9.85 7.34 -7.53
CA GLY A 312 -9.63 6.95 -8.92
C GLY A 312 -9.59 5.43 -9.14
N ASP A 313 -9.02 5.04 -10.28
CA ASP A 313 -8.93 3.64 -10.69
C ASP A 313 -7.92 2.85 -9.84
N ILE A 314 -8.19 1.57 -9.65
CA ILE A 314 -7.22 0.61 -9.11
C ILE A 314 -6.81 -0.39 -10.19
N GLU A 315 -5.50 -0.51 -10.41
CA GLU A 315 -4.90 -1.45 -11.35
C GLU A 315 -3.97 -2.43 -10.63
N PHE A 316 -4.24 -3.72 -10.74
CA PHE A 316 -3.35 -4.80 -10.31
C PHE A 316 -2.74 -5.48 -11.54
N SER A 317 -1.43 -5.34 -11.69
CA SER A 317 -0.69 -5.84 -12.87
C SER A 317 0.53 -6.69 -12.52
N GLY A 318 0.78 -6.97 -11.25
CA GLY A 318 1.84 -7.90 -10.85
C GLY A 318 2.15 -8.01 -9.35
N ALA A 319 1.62 -7.11 -8.50
CA ALA A 319 1.90 -7.14 -7.06
C ALA A 319 1.20 -8.31 -6.34
N THR A 320 1.76 -8.69 -5.18
CA THR A 320 1.09 -9.48 -4.16
C THR A 320 0.45 -8.53 -3.14
N VAL A 321 -0.87 -8.52 -3.05
CA VAL A 321 -1.63 -7.60 -2.20
C VAL A 321 -2.55 -8.39 -1.29
N ALA A 322 -2.42 -8.19 0.03
CA ALA A 322 -3.25 -8.82 1.03
C ALA A 322 -3.86 -7.76 1.95
N VAL A 323 -5.17 -7.62 1.93
CA VAL A 323 -5.89 -6.58 2.67
C VAL A 323 -6.98 -7.20 3.53
N SER A 324 -7.01 -6.87 4.81
CA SER A 324 -7.98 -7.42 5.76
C SER A 324 -8.61 -6.33 6.62
N CYS A 325 -9.94 -6.26 6.60
CA CYS A 325 -10.78 -5.47 7.50
C CYS A 325 -11.42 -6.41 8.52
N THR A 326 -10.88 -6.45 9.73
CA THR A 326 -11.20 -7.49 10.72
C THR A 326 -12.24 -7.07 11.75
N HIS A 327 -12.52 -5.77 11.86
CA HIS A 327 -13.51 -5.26 12.80
C HIS A 327 -14.95 -5.59 12.36
N ALA A 328 -15.84 -5.91 13.30
CA ALA A 328 -17.23 -6.29 13.01
C ALA A 328 -18.09 -5.15 12.44
N ASN A 329 -17.65 -3.90 12.66
CA ASN A 329 -18.22 -2.67 12.11
C ASN A 329 -17.17 -1.95 11.22
N GLY A 330 -16.28 -2.71 10.58
CA GLY A 330 -15.44 -2.17 9.51
C GLY A 330 -16.21 -2.12 8.19
N HIS A 331 -15.54 -1.67 7.16
CA HIS A 331 -16.04 -1.57 5.80
C HIS A 331 -15.22 -2.46 4.86
N GLU A 332 -15.26 -2.15 3.57
CA GLU A 332 -14.63 -2.86 2.48
C GLU A 332 -13.12 -3.02 2.72
N ALA A 333 -12.58 -4.17 2.30
CA ALA A 333 -11.14 -4.36 2.33
C ALA A 333 -10.47 -3.56 1.20
N ILE A 334 -10.97 -3.64 -0.03
CA ILE A 334 -10.47 -2.84 -1.17
C ILE A 334 -11.66 -2.14 -1.82
N GLU A 335 -11.57 -0.81 -1.97
CA GLU A 335 -12.60 0.02 -2.59
C GLU A 335 -11.96 0.96 -3.62
N SER A 336 -12.49 0.96 -4.84
CA SER A 336 -12.30 2.05 -5.79
C SER A 336 -13.61 2.82 -5.98
N LYS A 337 -13.57 4.16 -5.94
CA LYS A 337 -14.70 5.00 -6.36
C LYS A 337 -14.80 5.17 -7.89
N SER A 338 -13.93 4.49 -8.64
CA SER A 338 -13.98 4.37 -10.09
C SER A 338 -13.91 2.87 -10.47
N THR A 339 -12.96 2.45 -11.30
CA THR A 339 -12.85 1.08 -11.81
C THR A 339 -11.80 0.26 -11.07
N ILE A 340 -11.95 -1.06 -11.12
CA ILE A 340 -10.90 -2.00 -10.70
C ILE A 340 -10.54 -2.90 -11.88
N THR A 341 -9.25 -3.01 -12.17
CA THR A 341 -8.72 -3.94 -13.18
C THR A 341 -7.66 -4.85 -12.59
N VAL A 342 -7.82 -6.16 -12.76
CA VAL A 342 -6.80 -7.16 -12.42
C VAL A 342 -6.35 -7.88 -13.69
N SER A 343 -5.07 -7.74 -14.02
CA SER A 343 -4.43 -8.39 -15.17
C SER A 343 -3.38 -9.43 -14.77
N ALA A 344 -2.74 -9.25 -13.62
CA ALA A 344 -1.81 -10.21 -13.02
C ALA A 344 -1.62 -9.89 -11.52
N GLY A 345 -0.81 -10.70 -10.84
CA GLY A 345 -0.56 -10.58 -9.39
C GLY A 345 -1.43 -11.53 -8.55
N ASP A 346 -1.33 -11.38 -7.23
CA ASP A 346 -2.06 -12.14 -6.22
C ASP A 346 -2.78 -11.17 -5.27
N VAL A 347 -4.09 -11.00 -5.45
CA VAL A 347 -4.92 -10.05 -4.72
C VAL A 347 -5.82 -10.80 -3.75
N TYR A 348 -5.61 -10.59 -2.46
CA TYR A 348 -6.42 -11.13 -1.38
C TYR A 348 -7.10 -10.00 -0.62
N ALA A 349 -8.40 -10.14 -0.43
CA ALA A 349 -9.22 -9.23 0.34
C ALA A 349 -10.13 -10.00 1.29
N PHE A 350 -10.14 -9.60 2.55
CA PHE A 350 -11.06 -10.12 3.56
C PHE A 350 -11.79 -8.97 4.24
N SER A 351 -13.13 -9.00 4.20
CA SER A 351 -13.96 -8.10 4.99
C SER A 351 -14.86 -8.90 5.94
N ARG A 352 -14.90 -8.46 7.20
CA ARG A 352 -15.80 -9.06 8.18
C ARG A 352 -17.26 -8.61 7.99
N LYS A 353 -17.48 -7.44 7.40
CA LYS A 353 -18.78 -6.76 7.48
C LYS A 353 -19.35 -6.32 6.14
N ASP A 354 -18.50 -5.76 5.29
CA ASP A 354 -18.88 -5.20 4.00
C ASP A 354 -18.23 -6.00 2.87
N ASP A 355 -18.19 -5.50 1.66
CA ASP A 355 -17.62 -6.23 0.53
C ASP A 355 -16.13 -6.52 0.74
N ALA A 356 -15.64 -7.63 0.21
CA ALA A 356 -14.18 -7.82 0.23
C ALA A 356 -13.51 -6.86 -0.77
N ILE A 357 -14.03 -6.79 -2.01
CA ILE A 357 -13.57 -5.87 -3.04
C ILE A 357 -14.78 -5.19 -3.68
N ASN A 358 -14.82 -3.86 -3.67
CA ASN A 358 -15.89 -3.06 -4.27
C ASN A 358 -15.33 -2.11 -5.34
N SER A 359 -15.90 -2.17 -6.55
CA SER A 359 -15.77 -1.12 -7.55
C SER A 359 -17.06 -0.32 -7.65
N ALA A 360 -16.98 1.00 -7.51
CA ALA A 360 -18.12 1.88 -7.77
C ALA A 360 -18.54 1.93 -9.26
N SER A 361 -17.77 1.29 -10.15
CA SER A 361 -18.03 1.21 -11.58
C SER A 361 -17.71 -0.20 -12.09
N THR A 362 -16.98 -0.33 -13.20
CA THR A 362 -16.66 -1.61 -13.80
C THR A 362 -15.51 -2.32 -13.06
N PHE A 363 -15.71 -3.60 -12.76
CA PHE A 363 -14.66 -4.49 -12.27
C PHE A 363 -14.28 -5.49 -13.38
N THR A 364 -13.01 -5.48 -13.81
CA THR A 364 -12.49 -6.36 -14.84
C THR A 364 -11.37 -7.27 -14.31
N ILE A 365 -11.49 -8.58 -14.58
CA ILE A 365 -10.47 -9.59 -14.30
C ILE A 365 -10.09 -10.30 -15.61
N THR A 366 -8.83 -10.14 -16.01
CA THR A 366 -8.24 -10.78 -17.20
C THR A 366 -7.15 -11.80 -16.84
N GLY A 367 -6.58 -11.72 -15.63
CA GLY A 367 -5.56 -12.63 -15.13
C GLY A 367 -5.35 -12.50 -13.63
N GLY A 368 -4.25 -13.08 -13.12
CA GLY A 368 -3.92 -13.07 -11.69
C GLY A 368 -4.73 -14.08 -10.84
N MET A 369 -4.42 -14.10 -9.54
CA MET A 369 -5.20 -14.76 -8.49
C MET A 369 -5.98 -13.68 -7.74
N VAL A 370 -7.31 -13.78 -7.70
CA VAL A 370 -8.19 -12.83 -7.00
C VAL A 370 -8.99 -13.60 -5.97
N THR A 371 -8.85 -13.22 -4.70
CA THR A 371 -9.53 -13.83 -3.56
C THR A 371 -10.29 -12.77 -2.78
N GLY A 372 -11.63 -12.80 -2.85
CA GLY A 372 -12.50 -11.92 -2.08
C GLY A 372 -13.36 -12.72 -1.11
N ILE A 373 -13.21 -12.47 0.19
CA ILE A 373 -14.01 -13.13 1.23
C ILE A 373 -14.71 -12.08 2.08
N SER A 374 -16.03 -12.01 1.95
CA SER A 374 -16.88 -11.30 2.90
C SER A 374 -17.69 -12.29 3.73
N LEU A 375 -17.82 -11.98 5.02
CA LEU A 375 -18.65 -12.75 5.94
C LEU A 375 -20.10 -12.26 6.02
N ASN A 376 -20.38 -11.04 5.54
CA ASN A 376 -21.66 -10.36 5.74
C ASN A 376 -22.09 -9.44 4.58
N ASN A 377 -21.32 -9.39 3.50
CA ASN A 377 -21.71 -8.76 2.24
C ASN A 377 -21.15 -9.57 1.04
N ASP A 378 -20.97 -8.94 -0.13
CA ASP A 378 -20.48 -9.61 -1.32
C ASP A 378 -18.99 -9.96 -1.25
N GLY A 379 -18.62 -11.05 -1.92
CA GLY A 379 -17.20 -11.39 -2.07
C GLY A 379 -16.49 -10.35 -2.93
N LEU A 380 -17.02 -10.13 -4.13
CA LEU A 380 -16.55 -9.15 -5.11
C LEU A 380 -17.77 -8.40 -5.64
N ASP A 381 -17.80 -7.09 -5.53
CA ASP A 381 -18.90 -6.22 -5.99
C ASP A 381 -18.44 -5.25 -7.08
N ALA A 382 -19.30 -5.08 -8.07
CA ALA A 382 -19.24 -4.02 -9.06
C ALA A 382 -20.59 -3.30 -9.14
N ASN A 383 -20.60 -2.02 -8.80
CA ASN A 383 -21.73 -1.12 -9.04
C ASN A 383 -21.94 -0.79 -10.53
N GLY A 384 -21.16 -1.42 -11.43
CA GLY A 384 -21.28 -1.39 -12.87
C GLY A 384 -21.20 -2.79 -13.49
N ASN A 385 -20.57 -2.91 -14.65
CA ASN A 385 -20.34 -4.23 -15.25
C ASN A 385 -19.25 -4.99 -14.50
N PHE A 386 -19.39 -6.31 -14.41
CA PHE A 386 -18.32 -7.19 -13.95
C PHE A 386 -17.89 -8.09 -15.09
N ASN A 387 -16.64 -7.97 -15.55
CA ASN A 387 -16.11 -8.77 -16.66
C ASN A 387 -15.02 -9.72 -16.17
N ILE A 388 -15.21 -11.03 -16.40
CA ILE A 388 -14.20 -12.05 -16.10
C ILE A 388 -13.89 -12.83 -17.37
N SER A 389 -12.66 -12.69 -17.86
CA SER A 389 -12.17 -13.35 -19.08
C SER A 389 -10.97 -14.28 -18.83
N GLY A 390 -10.37 -14.22 -17.65
CA GLY A 390 -9.22 -15.04 -17.26
C GLY A 390 -8.96 -14.99 -15.76
N GLY A 391 -7.79 -15.50 -15.36
CA GLY A 391 -7.38 -15.56 -13.95
C GLY A 391 -7.97 -16.72 -13.15
N VAL A 392 -7.61 -16.78 -11.87
CA VAL A 392 -8.17 -17.69 -10.87
C VAL A 392 -8.90 -16.84 -9.84
N VAL A 393 -10.21 -17.04 -9.70
CA VAL A 393 -11.07 -16.24 -8.82
C VAL A 393 -11.66 -17.14 -7.74
N PHE A 394 -11.31 -16.85 -6.48
CA PHE A 394 -11.98 -17.37 -5.31
C PHE A 394 -12.83 -16.26 -4.69
N ALA A 395 -14.13 -16.45 -4.62
CA ALA A 395 -15.02 -15.47 -4.01
C ALA A 395 -15.94 -16.15 -3.00
N SER A 396 -16.21 -15.47 -1.89
CA SER A 396 -17.22 -15.89 -0.92
C SER A 396 -17.95 -14.66 -0.42
N GLY A 397 -19.28 -14.64 -0.60
CA GLY A 397 -20.16 -13.64 -0.02
C GLY A 397 -21.17 -14.25 0.93
N ALA A 398 -21.94 -13.38 1.58
CA ALA A 398 -22.93 -13.75 2.59
C ALA A 398 -24.16 -14.44 1.98
N ARG A 399 -25.23 -14.55 2.79
CA ARG A 399 -26.50 -15.12 2.33
C ARG A 399 -27.40 -13.98 1.88
N SER A 400 -27.98 -14.11 0.68
CA SER A 400 -29.18 -13.46 0.15
C SER A 400 -29.62 -12.18 0.89
N PRO A 401 -29.60 -11.02 0.24
CA PRO A 401 -29.46 -10.85 -1.21
C PRO A 401 -28.04 -11.05 -1.75
N GLU A 402 -27.04 -11.04 -0.87
CA GLU A 402 -25.62 -11.05 -1.25
C GLU A 402 -25.18 -12.37 -1.90
N VAL A 403 -24.16 -12.26 -2.76
CA VAL A 403 -23.57 -13.31 -3.59
C VAL A 403 -22.03 -13.27 -3.54
N ALA A 404 -21.38 -14.25 -4.15
CA ALA A 404 -19.92 -14.26 -4.17
C ALA A 404 -19.37 -13.20 -5.14
N ILE A 405 -20.01 -13.06 -6.30
CA ILE A 405 -19.61 -12.15 -7.37
C ILE A 405 -20.86 -11.41 -7.81
N ASP A 406 -20.94 -10.15 -7.42
CA ASP A 406 -22.07 -9.27 -7.66
C ASP A 406 -21.80 -8.28 -8.79
N ALA A 407 -22.85 -7.98 -9.54
CA ALA A 407 -22.87 -6.89 -10.48
C ALA A 407 -24.24 -6.22 -10.39
N ASN A 408 -24.29 -4.91 -10.59
CA ASN A 408 -25.51 -4.11 -10.43
C ASN A 408 -26.55 -4.33 -11.58
N THR A 409 -27.11 -5.54 -11.70
CA THR A 409 -28.04 -5.95 -12.77
C THR A 409 -29.41 -5.27 -12.68
N GLU A 410 -29.80 -4.83 -11.49
CA GLU A 410 -30.92 -3.94 -11.18
C GLU A 410 -30.82 -2.60 -11.90
N GLN A 411 -29.61 -2.12 -12.22
CA GLN A 411 -29.38 -0.96 -13.09
C GLN A 411 -29.02 -1.34 -14.54
N ARG A 412 -29.28 -2.60 -14.93
CA ARG A 412 -29.04 -3.16 -16.28
C ARG A 412 -27.56 -3.38 -16.63
N TYR A 413 -26.67 -3.35 -15.64
CA TYR A 413 -25.32 -3.86 -15.81
C TYR A 413 -25.32 -5.38 -15.81
N LYS A 414 -24.14 -5.98 -16.01
CA LYS A 414 -24.03 -7.42 -16.16
C LYS A 414 -22.72 -7.98 -15.64
N LEU A 415 -22.82 -9.11 -14.95
CA LEU A 415 -21.71 -10.04 -14.81
C LEU A 415 -21.55 -10.85 -16.11
N THR A 416 -20.39 -10.73 -16.75
CA THR A 416 -20.03 -11.44 -17.98
C THR A 416 -18.82 -12.33 -17.73
N LEU A 417 -19.04 -13.65 -17.81
CA LEU A 417 -18.02 -14.67 -17.65
C LEU A 417 -17.71 -15.33 -19.00
N THR A 418 -16.54 -15.04 -19.56
CA THR A 418 -16.05 -15.62 -20.82
C THR A 418 -14.85 -16.55 -20.65
N GLY A 419 -14.23 -16.58 -19.48
CA GLY A 419 -13.07 -17.43 -19.20
C GLY A 419 -12.65 -17.37 -17.72
N GLY A 420 -11.55 -18.02 -17.39
CA GLY A 420 -10.99 -18.08 -16.03
C GLY A 420 -11.40 -19.33 -15.24
N THR A 421 -10.78 -19.51 -14.07
CA THR A 421 -11.09 -20.58 -13.12
C THR A 421 -11.80 -19.98 -11.92
N ILE A 422 -13.05 -20.36 -11.68
CA ILE A 422 -13.92 -19.72 -10.68
C ILE A 422 -14.26 -20.71 -9.57
N PHE A 423 -14.18 -20.25 -8.32
CA PHE A 423 -14.79 -20.89 -7.16
C PHE A 423 -15.54 -19.83 -6.34
N ALA A 424 -16.86 -19.89 -6.35
CA ALA A 424 -17.75 -18.87 -5.79
C ALA A 424 -18.69 -19.47 -4.73
N ILE A 425 -18.50 -19.13 -3.46
CA ILE A 425 -19.41 -19.50 -2.36
C ILE A 425 -20.47 -18.41 -2.18
N GLY A 426 -21.73 -18.77 -2.34
CA GLY A 426 -22.86 -17.85 -2.36
C GLY A 426 -23.41 -17.55 -3.75
N GLY A 427 -22.77 -18.09 -4.79
CA GLY A 427 -23.26 -18.04 -6.15
C GLY A 427 -22.80 -16.81 -6.92
N LEU A 428 -23.34 -16.69 -8.13
CA LEU A 428 -23.11 -15.56 -9.02
C LEU A 428 -24.39 -14.74 -9.12
N GLU A 429 -24.22 -13.48 -9.50
CA GLU A 429 -25.34 -12.58 -9.69
C GLU A 429 -26.35 -13.08 -10.72
N ARG A 430 -27.63 -12.83 -10.45
CA ARG A 430 -28.74 -13.26 -11.31
C ARG A 430 -28.74 -12.50 -12.63
N GLY A 431 -28.95 -13.21 -13.74
CA GLY A 431 -28.98 -12.58 -15.07
C GLY A 431 -27.61 -12.41 -15.73
N SER A 432 -26.56 -12.98 -15.13
CA SER A 432 -25.22 -13.11 -15.72
C SER A 432 -25.20 -13.63 -17.17
N THR A 433 -24.23 -13.16 -17.97
CA THR A 433 -23.85 -13.79 -19.26
C THR A 433 -22.79 -14.84 -18.99
N LEU A 434 -23.13 -16.11 -19.17
CA LEU A 434 -22.18 -17.21 -19.01
C LEU A 434 -21.84 -17.78 -20.39
N SER A 435 -20.66 -17.42 -20.92
CA SER A 435 -20.15 -18.01 -22.17
C SER A 435 -19.30 -19.27 -21.91
N GLN A 436 -18.73 -19.38 -20.72
CA GLN A 436 -18.11 -20.59 -20.20
C GLN A 436 -19.12 -21.39 -19.36
N SER A 437 -19.06 -22.73 -19.42
CA SER A 437 -19.93 -23.60 -18.60
C SER A 437 -19.64 -23.40 -17.11
N CYS A 438 -20.70 -23.23 -16.32
CA CYS A 438 -20.65 -23.19 -14.87
C CYS A 438 -21.36 -24.40 -14.28
N TYR A 439 -20.89 -24.84 -13.12
CA TYR A 439 -21.44 -25.97 -12.39
C TYR A 439 -21.66 -25.57 -10.94
N GLN A 440 -22.57 -26.24 -10.25
CA GLN A 440 -22.93 -25.91 -8.88
C GLN A 440 -23.01 -27.13 -7.97
N ALA A 441 -22.75 -26.88 -6.69
CA ALA A 441 -23.13 -27.74 -5.58
C ALA A 441 -24.06 -26.96 -4.65
N SER A 442 -25.19 -27.56 -4.26
CA SER A 442 -26.22 -26.89 -3.46
C SER A 442 -25.88 -26.77 -1.98
N SER A 443 -24.73 -27.29 -1.54
CA SER A 443 -24.28 -27.19 -0.15
C SER A 443 -22.76 -27.29 -0.05
N TRP A 444 -22.23 -26.74 1.05
CA TRP A 444 -20.84 -26.84 1.43
C TRP A 444 -20.71 -26.87 2.96
N SER A 445 -19.48 -27.04 3.46
CA SER A 445 -19.20 -27.12 4.91
C SER A 445 -18.13 -26.10 5.29
N THR A 446 -18.35 -25.36 6.37
CA THR A 446 -17.43 -24.33 6.85
C THR A 446 -16.13 -24.92 7.38
N GLY A 447 -15.05 -24.13 7.35
CA GLY A 447 -13.73 -24.53 7.86
C GLY A 447 -13.17 -25.83 7.27
N THR A 448 -13.68 -26.28 6.12
CA THR A 448 -13.35 -27.57 5.50
C THR A 448 -12.44 -27.34 4.30
N TRP A 449 -11.48 -28.24 4.10
CA TRP A 449 -10.68 -28.24 2.88
C TRP A 449 -11.51 -28.66 1.69
N TYR A 450 -11.50 -27.84 0.65
CA TYR A 450 -11.99 -28.17 -0.66
C TYR A 450 -10.83 -28.09 -1.65
N THR A 451 -10.78 -29.06 -2.56
CA THR A 451 -9.80 -29.11 -3.62
C THR A 451 -10.51 -29.19 -4.95
N MET A 452 -10.29 -28.18 -5.78
CA MET A 452 -10.77 -28.09 -7.14
C MET A 452 -9.69 -28.51 -8.12
N THR A 453 -10.01 -29.41 -9.03
CA THR A 453 -9.13 -29.79 -10.13
C THR A 453 -9.77 -29.41 -11.45
N VAL A 454 -9.03 -28.67 -12.30
CA VAL A 454 -9.43 -28.25 -13.65
C VAL A 454 -8.31 -28.62 -14.61
N GLY A 455 -8.53 -29.60 -15.48
CA GLY A 455 -7.45 -30.18 -16.29
C GLY A 455 -6.32 -30.72 -15.38
N SER A 456 -5.12 -30.17 -15.54
CA SER A 456 -3.95 -30.48 -14.71
C SER A 456 -3.77 -29.55 -13.51
N SER A 457 -4.55 -28.48 -13.41
CA SER A 457 -4.43 -27.47 -12.35
C SER A 457 -5.20 -27.89 -11.11
N VAL A 458 -4.59 -27.73 -9.93
CA VAL A 458 -5.18 -28.08 -8.63
C VAL A 458 -5.15 -26.87 -7.71
N TYR A 459 -6.29 -26.54 -7.11
CA TYR A 459 -6.47 -25.44 -6.17
C TYR A 459 -7.12 -25.96 -4.90
N SER A 460 -6.40 -25.90 -3.77
CA SER A 460 -6.96 -26.28 -2.47
C SER A 460 -7.09 -25.05 -1.58
N PHE A 461 -8.22 -24.91 -0.90
CA PHE A 461 -8.48 -23.81 0.01
C PHE A 461 -9.34 -24.28 1.16
N LYS A 462 -9.29 -23.55 2.27
CA LYS A 462 -10.15 -23.77 3.41
C LYS A 462 -11.34 -22.83 3.31
N THR A 463 -12.54 -23.38 3.26
CA THR A 463 -13.77 -22.58 3.18
C THR A 463 -13.93 -21.68 4.42
N PRO A 464 -14.53 -20.48 4.27
CA PRO A 464 -14.68 -19.50 5.35
C PRO A 464 -15.61 -19.96 6.49
N GLU A 465 -15.74 -19.11 7.52
CA GLU A 465 -16.59 -19.36 8.69
C GLU A 465 -18.09 -19.18 8.42
N SER A 466 -18.44 -18.41 7.39
CA SER A 466 -19.81 -18.20 6.90
C SER A 466 -19.78 -17.91 5.40
N GLY A 467 -20.97 -17.96 4.78
CA GLY A 467 -21.20 -17.59 3.39
C GLY A 467 -22.58 -18.02 2.93
N GLY A 468 -22.88 -17.79 1.64
CA GLY A 468 -24.11 -18.22 1.00
C GLY A 468 -24.30 -19.74 0.97
N SER A 469 -25.40 -20.25 0.43
CA SER A 469 -25.79 -21.67 0.62
C SER A 469 -25.10 -22.66 -0.32
N GLY A 470 -24.63 -22.23 -1.48
CA GLY A 470 -24.07 -23.10 -2.53
C GLY A 470 -22.67 -22.68 -2.98
N ILE A 471 -22.09 -23.54 -3.82
CA ILE A 471 -20.84 -23.28 -4.56
C ILE A 471 -21.18 -23.20 -6.04
N VAL A 472 -20.62 -22.23 -6.76
CA VAL A 472 -20.51 -22.23 -8.22
C VAL A 472 -19.04 -22.38 -8.60
N VAL A 473 -18.74 -23.28 -9.53
CA VAL A 473 -17.40 -23.48 -10.09
C VAL A 473 -17.41 -23.41 -11.61
N SER A 474 -16.30 -22.95 -12.16
CA SER A 474 -16.09 -22.90 -13.61
C SER A 474 -14.61 -23.00 -13.94
N GLY A 475 -14.29 -23.41 -15.17
CA GLY A 475 -12.93 -23.55 -15.66
C GLY A 475 -12.89 -23.92 -17.14
N ALA A 476 -11.68 -23.95 -17.71
CA ALA A 476 -11.45 -24.31 -19.12
C ALA A 476 -11.94 -25.73 -19.49
N SER A 477 -12.07 -26.60 -18.48
CA SER A 477 -12.75 -27.89 -18.56
C SER A 477 -13.68 -28.02 -17.35
N GLN A 478 -14.62 -28.97 -17.38
CA GLN A 478 -15.47 -29.26 -16.21
C GLN A 478 -14.61 -29.50 -14.95
N PRO A 479 -14.74 -28.67 -13.90
CA PRO A 479 -14.01 -28.87 -12.66
C PRO A 479 -14.48 -30.15 -11.95
N THR A 480 -13.59 -30.77 -11.18
CA THR A 480 -13.95 -31.73 -10.15
C THR A 480 -13.69 -31.14 -8.77
N LEU A 481 -14.50 -31.52 -7.79
CA LEU A 481 -14.37 -31.05 -6.41
C LEU A 481 -14.28 -32.22 -5.43
N VAL A 482 -13.31 -32.13 -4.52
CA VAL A 482 -13.14 -33.04 -3.39
C VAL A 482 -13.25 -32.23 -2.10
N LYS A 483 -14.09 -32.70 -1.16
CA LYS A 483 -14.22 -32.11 0.18
C LYS A 483 -13.57 -32.99 1.25
N GLY A 484 -12.97 -32.36 2.26
CA GLY A 484 -12.47 -33.03 3.47
C GLY A 484 -11.24 -33.92 3.27
N GLY A 485 -10.53 -33.79 2.15
CA GLY A 485 -9.26 -34.49 1.92
C GLY A 485 -8.12 -33.93 2.77
N THR A 486 -7.06 -34.71 2.94
CA THR A 486 -5.79 -34.21 3.47
C THR A 486 -5.02 -33.52 2.34
N VAL A 487 -4.73 -32.24 2.52
CA VAL A 487 -4.02 -31.38 1.55
C VAL A 487 -2.56 -31.24 2.00
N SER A 488 -1.62 -31.43 1.08
CA SER A 488 -0.19 -31.22 1.33
C SER A 488 0.53 -30.66 0.11
N GLY A 489 1.68 -30.01 0.34
CA GLY A 489 2.46 -29.35 -0.71
C GLY A 489 1.72 -28.18 -1.37
N GLY A 490 2.17 -27.81 -2.58
CA GLY A 490 1.67 -26.67 -3.33
C GLY A 490 2.30 -25.34 -2.92
N THR A 491 2.05 -24.31 -3.73
CA THR A 491 2.47 -22.93 -3.48
C THR A 491 1.35 -22.17 -2.79
N ALA A 492 1.66 -21.51 -1.68
CA ALA A 492 0.73 -20.65 -0.97
C ALA A 492 0.53 -19.32 -1.73
N CYS A 493 -0.73 -19.01 -2.00
CA CYS A 493 -1.20 -17.75 -2.59
C CYS A 493 -2.33 -17.19 -1.70
N ALA A 494 -2.79 -15.98 -2.02
CA ALA A 494 -3.90 -15.31 -1.36
C ALA A 494 -3.70 -15.24 0.17
N ALA A 495 -2.53 -14.71 0.58
CA ALA A 495 -2.10 -14.68 1.98
C ALA A 495 -2.11 -16.07 2.68
N GLY A 496 -1.90 -17.15 1.93
CA GLY A 496 -1.89 -18.52 2.43
C GLY A 496 -3.27 -19.20 2.48
N ASN A 497 -4.32 -18.56 1.99
CA ASN A 497 -5.66 -19.14 1.96
C ASN A 497 -5.87 -20.15 0.82
N ILE A 498 -5.02 -20.11 -0.22
CA ILE A 498 -5.08 -20.99 -1.38
C ILE A 498 -3.72 -21.67 -1.57
N LEU A 499 -3.74 -22.98 -1.83
CA LEU A 499 -2.59 -23.79 -2.20
C LEU A 499 -2.73 -24.25 -3.65
N VAL A 500 -1.91 -23.67 -4.54
CA VAL A 500 -1.87 -24.01 -5.97
C VAL A 500 -0.92 -25.19 -6.21
N GLY A 501 -1.34 -26.18 -6.98
CA GLY A 501 -0.54 -27.37 -7.27
C GLY A 501 -0.35 -28.30 -6.06
N SER A 502 -1.26 -28.23 -5.09
CA SER A 502 -1.25 -29.11 -3.92
C SER A 502 -1.63 -30.55 -4.29
N THR A 503 -1.23 -31.51 -3.45
CA THR A 503 -1.66 -32.91 -3.52
C THR A 503 -2.80 -33.16 -2.54
N VAL A 504 -3.80 -33.95 -2.96
CA VAL A 504 -4.90 -34.38 -2.11
C VAL A 504 -4.95 -35.90 -1.98
N SER A 505 -5.14 -36.37 -0.75
CA SER A 505 -5.42 -37.78 -0.45
C SER A 505 -6.68 -37.93 0.39
N GLY A 506 -7.50 -38.94 0.08
CA GLY A 506 -8.80 -39.15 0.73
C GLY A 506 -9.84 -38.10 0.35
N GLY A 507 -10.78 -37.82 1.26
CA GLY A 507 -11.90 -36.92 1.01
C GLY A 507 -13.08 -37.58 0.30
N SER A 508 -14.11 -36.80 -0.02
CA SER A 508 -15.29 -37.25 -0.76
C SER A 508 -15.51 -36.37 -1.98
N SER A 509 -15.87 -36.98 -3.11
CA SER A 509 -16.28 -36.22 -4.28
C SER A 509 -17.53 -35.40 -3.98
N VAL A 510 -17.57 -34.19 -4.55
CA VAL A 510 -18.75 -33.32 -4.53
C VAL A 510 -19.42 -33.46 -5.89
N SER A 511 -20.69 -33.87 -5.90
CA SER A 511 -21.48 -33.91 -7.12
C SER A 511 -21.77 -32.50 -7.61
N LEU A 512 -21.58 -32.29 -8.91
CA LEU A 512 -21.83 -31.02 -9.58
C LEU A 512 -22.94 -31.18 -10.61
N SER A 513 -23.88 -30.23 -10.64
CA SER A 513 -24.89 -30.10 -11.69
C SER A 513 -24.66 -28.83 -12.49
N ASP A 514 -25.28 -28.72 -13.66
CA ASP A 514 -25.20 -27.50 -14.46
C ASP A 514 -25.75 -26.28 -13.67
N TYR A 515 -25.10 -25.14 -13.87
CA TYR A 515 -25.52 -23.85 -13.33
C TYR A 515 -26.01 -22.94 -14.47
N THR A 516 -27.10 -22.22 -14.23
CA THR A 516 -27.68 -21.27 -15.19
C THR A 516 -27.76 -19.88 -14.54
N SER A 517 -27.78 -18.82 -15.33
CA SER A 517 -27.93 -17.46 -14.77
C SER A 517 -29.30 -17.20 -14.12
N SER A 518 -30.27 -18.09 -14.33
CA SER A 518 -31.55 -18.11 -13.60
C SER A 518 -31.48 -18.76 -12.23
N SER A 519 -30.42 -19.53 -11.92
CA SER A 519 -30.19 -20.18 -10.62
C SER A 519 -29.33 -19.33 -9.67
N GLY A 520 -29.09 -18.05 -9.97
CA GLY A 520 -28.37 -17.11 -9.10
C GLY A 520 -29.12 -16.73 -7.83
N GLY A 521 -28.42 -15.98 -6.96
CA GLY A 521 -29.01 -15.34 -5.78
C GLY A 521 -30.18 -14.42 -6.14
N GLY A 522 -30.86 -13.86 -5.13
CA GLY A 522 -31.80 -12.77 -5.41
C GLY A 522 -31.05 -11.62 -6.11
N PRO A 523 -31.73 -10.76 -6.89
CA PRO A 523 -31.08 -9.53 -7.36
C PRO A 523 -30.45 -8.81 -6.16
N GLY A 524 -29.18 -8.43 -6.30
CA GLY A 524 -28.38 -7.75 -5.26
C GLY A 524 -29.17 -6.71 -4.48
N GLY A 525 -28.89 -6.62 -3.19
CA GLY A 525 -29.75 -6.04 -2.16
C GLY A 525 -29.90 -4.53 -2.14
N GLY A 526 -30.21 -3.86 -3.24
CA GLY A 526 -30.34 -2.40 -3.27
C GLY A 526 -29.00 -1.68 -3.07
N PRO A 527 -28.93 -0.36 -3.31
CA PRO A 527 -27.67 0.37 -3.27
C PRO A 527 -26.99 0.09 -1.93
N GLY A 528 -25.80 -0.53 -2.00
CA GLY A 528 -24.95 -0.84 -0.85
C GLY A 528 -25.09 0.27 0.17
N GLY A 529 -25.53 -0.12 1.38
CA GLY A 529 -26.11 0.76 2.38
C GLY A 529 -25.42 2.11 2.35
N GLY A 530 -26.14 3.11 1.84
CA GLY A 530 -25.57 4.38 1.43
C GLY A 530 -24.50 4.84 2.41
N GLY A 531 -23.24 4.74 1.98
CA GLY A 531 -22.22 5.61 2.51
C GLY A 531 -22.83 7.00 2.50
N GLY A 532 -22.90 7.60 3.69
CA GLY A 532 -23.49 8.91 3.90
C GLY A 532 -23.08 9.82 2.74
N ARG A 533 -24.06 10.41 2.08
CA ARG A 533 -23.77 11.49 1.15
C ARG A 533 -22.97 12.53 1.93
N PRO A 534 -21.82 13.02 1.43
CA PRO A 534 -21.15 14.13 2.05
C PRO A 534 -22.10 15.33 2.00
N TRP A 535 -22.37 15.92 3.15
CA TRP A 535 -22.70 17.34 3.26
C TRP A 535 -21.45 18.06 3.73
#